data_AF-A0A3D8YT94-F1
#
_entry.id   AF-A0A3D8YT94-F1
#
_cell.length_a   1.000
_cell.length_b   1.000
_cell.length_c   1.000
_cell.angle_alpha   90.00
_cell.angle_beta   90.00
_cell.angle_gamma   90.00
#
_symmetry.space_group_name_H-M   'P 1'
#
loop_
_entity.id
_entity.type
_entity.pdbx_description
1 polymer ?
#
loop_
_entity_poly.entity_id
_entity_poly.type
_entity_poly.pdbx_seq_one_letter_code
_entity_poly.pdbx_strand_id
1 'polypeptide(L)'
;MKLIFMISAFPLTILIVGIAGIILYKKTLRQKSWFDGLQLEFESVNCLHRKTLPYAETFGISFKRKETRVKKVVLNKSEIRKNVTYRLFCESCHKKRSFHLIESPEVSAYQKHKILYLLGTFATIFLVYGVIIAPVLTFVSKLFNL
;
A
#
# COMPACT_ATOMS: atom_id res chain seq x y z
N MET A 1 -4.91 -8.75 -40.49
CA MET A 1 -3.99 -8.03 -39.57
C MET A 1 -4.69 -7.44 -38.34
N LYS A 2 -6.01 -7.19 -38.40
CA LYS A 2 -6.83 -6.65 -37.29
C LYS A 2 -6.56 -7.22 -35.89
N LEU A 3 -6.54 -8.54 -35.77
CA LEU A 3 -6.44 -9.21 -34.47
C LEU A 3 -5.10 -8.93 -33.79
N ILE A 4 -4.01 -8.86 -34.56
CA ILE A 4 -2.65 -8.61 -34.07
C ILE A 4 -2.53 -7.17 -33.56
N PHE A 5 -3.12 -6.19 -34.26
CA PHE A 5 -3.13 -4.78 -33.82
C PHE A 5 -3.99 -4.54 -32.58
N MET A 6 -5.14 -5.23 -32.44
CA MET A 6 -5.94 -5.15 -31.22
C MET A 6 -5.19 -5.77 -30.02
N ILE A 7 -4.57 -6.92 -30.22
CA ILE A 7 -3.81 -7.61 -29.16
C ILE A 7 -2.58 -6.80 -28.73
N SER A 8 -1.91 -6.07 -29.64
CA SER A 8 -0.74 -5.25 -29.30
C SER A 8 -1.10 -3.89 -28.67
N ALA A 9 -2.26 -3.31 -29.01
CA ALA A 9 -2.71 -2.05 -28.43
C ALA A 9 -3.13 -2.18 -26.95
N PHE A 10 -3.62 -3.34 -26.54
CA PHE A 10 -4.04 -3.61 -25.17
C PHE A 10 -2.91 -3.47 -24.12
N PRO A 11 -1.75 -4.14 -24.24
CA PRO A 11 -0.65 -3.99 -23.29
C PRO A 11 -0.08 -2.57 -23.28
N LEU A 12 -0.06 -1.88 -24.43
CA LEU A 12 0.37 -0.48 -24.50
C LEU A 12 -0.58 0.45 -23.72
N THR A 13 -1.89 0.20 -23.80
CA THR A 13 -2.91 0.94 -23.05
C THR A 13 -2.76 0.71 -21.55
N ILE A 14 -2.55 -0.54 -21.13
CA ILE A 14 -2.28 -0.88 -19.73
C ILE A 14 -1.04 -0.15 -19.22
N LEU A 15 0.04 -0.11 -20.02
CA LEU A 15 1.28 0.56 -19.65
C LEU A 15 1.06 2.06 -19.40
N ILE A 16 0.44 2.76 -20.34
CA ILE A 16 0.25 4.22 -20.28
C ILE A 16 -0.69 4.59 -19.13
N VAL A 17 -1.88 3.96 -19.08
CA VAL A 17 -2.89 4.26 -18.04
C VAL A 17 -2.41 3.80 -16.67
N GLY A 18 -1.68 2.68 -16.60
CA GLY A 18 -1.06 2.19 -15.38
C GLY A 18 -0.03 3.17 -14.81
N ILE A 19 0.88 3.69 -15.64
CA ILE A 19 1.86 4.70 -15.22
C ILE A 19 1.15 5.97 -14.75
N ALA A 20 0.16 6.47 -15.51
CA ALA A 20 -0.62 7.65 -15.14
C ALA A 20 -1.36 7.47 -13.81
N GLY A 21 -1.98 6.30 -13.61
CA GLY A 21 -2.66 5.93 -12.37
C GLY A 21 -1.70 5.90 -11.17
N ILE A 22 -0.49 5.36 -11.32
CA ILE A 22 0.54 5.35 -10.27
C ILE A 22 0.98 6.78 -9.92
N ILE A 23 1.20 7.64 -10.92
CA ILE A 23 1.60 9.03 -10.69
C ILE A 23 0.51 9.80 -9.95
N LEU A 24 -0.75 9.67 -10.38
CA LEU A 24 -1.90 10.31 -9.73
C LEU A 24 -2.09 9.80 -8.30
N TYR A 25 -1.98 8.48 -8.08
CA TYR A 25 -2.05 7.88 -6.75
C TYR A 25 -0.97 8.45 -5.83
N LYS A 26 0.30 8.49 -6.28
CA LYS A 26 1.40 9.08 -5.49
C LYS A 26 1.16 10.56 -5.19
N LYS A 27 0.64 11.33 -6.16
CA LYS A 27 0.31 12.75 -5.98
C LYS A 27 -0.79 12.94 -4.94
N THR A 28 -1.84 12.14 -4.98
CA THR A 28 -2.94 12.20 -4.00
C THR A 28 -2.49 11.77 -2.60
N LEU A 29 -1.64 10.74 -2.50
CA LEU A 29 -1.06 10.35 -1.21
C LEU A 29 -0.23 11.47 -0.56
N ARG A 30 0.52 12.24 -1.36
CA ARG A 30 1.25 13.42 -0.87
C ARG A 30 0.30 14.52 -0.43
N GLN A 31 -0.73 14.83 -1.22
CA GLN A 31 -1.71 15.88 -0.90
C GLN A 31 -2.50 15.59 0.39
N LYS A 32 -2.82 14.32 0.67
CA LYS A 32 -3.50 13.92 1.90
C LYS A 32 -2.56 13.76 3.10
N SER A 33 -1.30 14.20 2.99
CA SER A 33 -0.24 14.00 3.98
C SER A 33 -0.09 12.55 4.44
N TRP A 34 -0.56 11.57 3.66
CA TRP A 34 -0.43 10.15 3.99
C TRP A 34 0.92 9.58 3.58
N PHE A 35 1.60 10.24 2.64
CA PHE A 35 2.97 9.92 2.26
C PHE A 35 3.97 10.26 3.38
N ASP A 36 3.73 11.34 4.12
CA ASP A 36 4.61 11.81 5.22
C ASP A 36 4.02 11.61 6.63
N GLY A 37 2.71 11.38 6.77
CA GLY A 37 1.99 11.42 8.06
C GLY A 37 1.47 10.07 8.59
N LEU A 38 1.45 8.99 7.79
CA LEU A 38 1.22 7.64 8.34
C LEU A 38 2.57 7.07 8.79
N GLN A 39 3.01 7.49 9.97
CA GLN A 39 4.21 6.97 10.61
C GLN A 39 3.79 5.94 11.67
N LEU A 40 4.47 4.81 11.67
CA LEU A 40 4.41 3.86 12.77
C LEU A 40 5.39 4.32 13.84
N GLU A 41 4.86 4.73 14.98
CA GLU A 41 5.68 5.11 16.12
C GLU A 41 5.98 3.90 17.00
N PHE A 42 7.26 3.68 17.23
CA PHE A 42 7.77 2.59 18.03
C PHE A 42 8.51 3.13 19.26
N GLU A 43 8.12 2.68 20.44
CA GLU A 43 8.80 2.97 21.70
C GLU A 43 9.59 1.77 22.17
N SER A 44 10.89 1.93 22.48
CA SER A 44 11.66 0.80 22.98
C SER A 44 11.30 0.47 24.42
N VAL A 45 11.17 -0.83 24.72
CA VAL A 45 11.00 -1.32 26.09
C VAL A 45 12.26 -1.09 26.94
N ASN A 46 13.42 -1.00 26.28
CA ASN A 46 14.72 -1.04 26.93
C ASN A 46 15.48 0.29 26.87
N CYS A 47 15.01 1.29 26.12
CA CYS A 47 15.62 2.62 26.04
C CYS A 47 14.59 3.72 25.78
N LEU A 48 14.91 4.96 26.16
CA LEU A 48 14.09 6.16 25.96
C LEU A 48 14.01 6.64 24.49
N HIS A 49 14.45 5.82 23.53
CA HIS A 49 14.46 6.20 22.13
C HIS A 49 13.19 5.73 21.43
N ARG A 50 12.57 6.67 20.71
CA ARG A 50 11.47 6.41 19.79
C ARG A 50 12.02 6.19 18.38
N LYS A 51 11.36 5.32 17.63
CA LYS A 51 11.64 5.10 16.22
C LYS A 51 10.37 5.31 15.42
N THR A 52 10.41 6.17 14.43
CA THR A 52 9.32 6.38 13.49
C THR A 52 9.68 5.68 12.18
N LEU A 53 8.73 4.94 11.61
CA LEU A 53 8.89 4.31 10.31
C LEU A 53 7.69 4.68 9.42
N PRO A 54 7.92 5.20 8.20
CA PRO A 54 6.83 5.45 7.27
C PRO A 54 6.10 4.15 6.96
N TYR A 55 4.77 4.13 7.08
CA TYR A 55 3.96 2.94 6.82
C TYR A 55 4.18 2.40 5.40
N ALA A 56 4.39 3.29 4.43
CA ALA A 56 4.69 2.92 3.05
C ALA A 56 5.99 2.09 2.91
N GLU A 57 7.00 2.34 3.74
CA GLU A 57 8.28 1.64 3.73
C GLU A 57 8.22 0.30 4.46
N THR A 58 7.21 0.10 5.33
CA THR A 58 7.03 -1.18 6.02
C THR A 58 6.50 -2.31 5.15
N PHE A 59 6.03 -1.98 3.93
CA PHE A 59 5.49 -2.96 3.01
C PHE A 59 6.62 -3.85 2.45
N GLY A 60 6.66 -5.11 2.91
CA GLY A 60 7.70 -6.09 2.55
C GLY A 60 8.81 -6.27 3.60
N ILE A 61 8.83 -5.45 4.66
CA ILE A 61 9.75 -5.64 5.78
C ILE A 61 9.13 -6.65 6.76
N SER A 62 9.69 -7.86 6.82
CA SER A 62 9.31 -8.85 7.84
C SER A 62 9.92 -8.46 9.18
N PHE A 63 9.21 -7.63 9.94
CA PHE A 63 9.58 -7.40 11.33
C PHE A 63 9.42 -8.70 12.12
N LYS A 64 10.46 -9.13 12.83
CA LYS A 64 10.35 -10.25 13.77
C LYS A 64 9.41 -9.82 14.91
N ARG A 65 8.14 -10.18 14.76
CA ARG A 65 7.05 -9.97 15.73
C ARG A 65 7.22 -11.00 16.84
N LYS A 66 7.31 -10.53 18.08
CA LYS A 66 7.25 -11.35 19.28
C LYS A 66 5.99 -11.00 20.05
N GLU A 67 5.08 -11.95 20.14
CA GLU A 67 3.87 -11.83 20.95
C GLU A 67 4.13 -12.42 22.33
N THR A 68 3.84 -11.64 23.37
CA THR A 68 3.86 -12.12 24.75
C THR A 68 2.45 -11.97 25.30
N ARG A 69 1.83 -13.07 25.74
CA ARG A 69 0.52 -13.05 26.40
C ARG A 69 0.75 -12.90 27.90
N VAL A 70 0.32 -11.78 28.46
CA VAL A 70 0.38 -11.55 29.90
C VAL A 70 -1.02 -11.77 30.46
N LYS A 71 -1.19 -12.84 31.25
CA LYS A 71 -2.42 -13.10 31.99
C LYS A 71 -2.34 -12.31 33.30
N LYS A 72 -3.11 -11.22 33.41
CA LYS A 72 -3.34 -10.56 34.70
C LYS A 72 -4.62 -11.12 35.29
N VAL A 73 -4.52 -11.63 36.51
CA VAL A 73 -5.69 -12.02 37.31
C VAL A 73 -5.86 -10.92 38.35
N VAL A 74 -6.93 -10.14 38.21
CA VAL A 74 -7.31 -9.11 39.19
C VAL A 74 -8.76 -9.39 39.57
N LEU A 75 -9.02 -9.64 40.85
CA LEU A 75 -10.36 -9.82 41.42
C LEU A 75 -11.24 -10.84 40.64
N ASN A 76 -10.77 -12.10 40.53
CA ASN A 76 -11.47 -13.20 39.84
C ASN A 76 -11.81 -13.00 38.35
N LYS A 77 -11.40 -11.89 37.73
CA LYS A 77 -11.44 -11.70 36.27
C LYS A 77 -10.04 -11.92 35.72
N SER A 78 -9.92 -12.86 34.78
CA SER A 78 -8.69 -13.05 34.00
C SER A 78 -8.72 -12.18 32.76
N GLU A 79 -7.84 -11.18 32.71
CA GLU A 79 -7.64 -10.37 31.51
C GLU A 79 -6.37 -10.85 30.80
N ILE A 80 -6.52 -11.30 29.56
CA ILE A 80 -5.39 -11.71 28.71
C ILE A 80 -4.98 -10.49 27.89
N ARG A 81 -3.92 -9.80 28.31
CA ARG A 81 -3.31 -8.74 27.49
C ARG A 81 -2.30 -9.35 26.52
N LYS A 82 -2.47 -9.04 25.23
CA LYS A 82 -1.52 -9.39 24.17
C LYS A 82 -0.54 -8.23 24.01
N ASN A 83 0.69 -8.40 24.49
CA ASN A 83 1.76 -7.45 24.26
C ASN A 83 2.52 -7.85 22.99
N VAL A 84 2.35 -7.07 21.93
CA VAL A 84 3.09 -7.25 20.68
C VAL A 84 4.35 -6.39 20.73
N THR A 85 5.50 -7.01 20.47
CA THR A 85 6.79 -6.33 20.36
C THR A 85 7.45 -6.64 19.02
N TYR A 86 8.23 -5.69 18.52
CA TYR A 86 9.00 -5.81 17.28
C TYR A 86 10.48 -5.67 17.59
N ARG A 87 11.32 -6.55 17.03
CA ARG A 87 12.78 -6.40 17.11
C ARG A 87 13.25 -5.44 16.02
N LEU A 88 13.62 -4.22 16.41
CA LEU A 88 14.16 -3.19 15.51
C LEU A 88 15.57 -2.80 15.93
N PHE A 89 16.35 -2.30 14.97
CA PHE A 89 17.66 -1.70 15.26
C PHE A 89 17.47 -0.26 15.73
N CYS A 90 18.03 0.05 16.89
CA CYS A 90 18.08 1.40 17.44
C CYS A 90 19.34 2.10 16.90
N GLU A 91 19.17 3.18 16.14
CA GLU A 91 20.29 3.94 15.56
C GLU A 91 21.14 4.61 16.63
N SER A 92 20.51 5.21 17.66
CA SER A 92 21.22 5.86 18.76
C SER A 92 22.00 4.90 19.66
N CYS A 93 21.51 3.66 19.84
CA CYS A 93 22.16 2.66 20.71
C CYS A 93 23.04 1.65 19.95
N HIS A 94 23.06 1.71 18.61
CA HIS A 94 23.69 0.72 17.73
C HIS A 94 23.40 -0.76 18.08
N LYS A 95 22.23 -1.06 18.65
CA LYS A 95 21.84 -2.40 19.13
C LYS A 95 20.42 -2.74 18.71
N LYS A 96 20.15 -4.03 18.47
CA LYS A 96 18.79 -4.55 18.25
C LYS A 96 18.04 -4.59 19.58
N ARG A 97 16.89 -3.93 19.66
CA ARG A 97 16.04 -3.87 20.86
C ARG A 97 14.59 -4.21 20.53
N SER A 98 13.82 -4.52 21.57
CA SER A 98 12.37 -4.71 21.44
C SER A 98 11.67 -3.35 21.50
N PHE A 99 10.71 -3.15 20.62
CA PHE A 99 9.89 -1.95 20.55
C PHE A 99 8.39 -2.30 20.58
N HIS A 100 7.60 -1.48 21.26
CA HIS A 100 6.15 -1.48 21.22
C HIS A 100 5.66 -0.46 20.19
N LEU A 101 4.60 -0.80 19.48
CA LEU A 101 3.90 0.15 18.62
C LEU A 101 3.00 1.01 19.52
N ILE A 102 3.20 2.33 19.52
CA ILE A 102 2.49 3.28 20.40
C ILE A 102 1.07 3.50 19.87
N GLU A 103 0.93 3.64 18.55
CA GLU A 103 -0.36 3.90 17.92
C GLU A 103 -0.42 3.19 16.56
N SER A 104 -1.50 2.45 16.32
CA SER A 104 -1.81 1.92 15.01
C SER A 104 -2.39 3.07 14.20
N PRO A 105 -1.73 3.58 13.15
CA PRO A 105 -2.35 4.60 12.32
C PRO A 105 -3.63 4.04 11.67
N GLU A 106 -4.43 4.88 11.02
CA GLU A 106 -5.66 4.47 10.30
C GLU A 106 -5.34 3.61 9.05
N VAL A 107 -4.77 2.43 9.26
CA VAL A 107 -4.35 1.49 8.23
C VAL A 107 -5.53 1.09 7.35
N SER A 108 -6.73 0.99 7.93
CA SER A 108 -7.96 0.68 7.20
C SER A 108 -8.32 1.75 6.16
N ALA A 109 -8.16 3.03 6.49
CA ALA A 109 -8.43 4.15 5.58
C ALA A 109 -7.44 4.18 4.42
N TYR A 110 -6.15 3.97 4.72
CA TYR A 110 -5.09 3.86 3.71
C TYR A 110 -5.34 2.70 2.74
N GLN A 111 -5.65 1.50 3.26
CA GLN A 111 -5.94 0.32 2.43
C GLN A 111 -7.20 0.53 1.57
N LYS A 112 -8.26 1.14 2.13
CA LYS A 112 -9.48 1.46 1.38
C LYS A 112 -9.19 2.37 0.20
N HIS A 113 -8.36 3.38 0.37
CA HIS A 113 -7.98 4.28 -0.72
C HIS A 113 -7.06 3.64 -1.75
N LYS A 114 -6.13 2.77 -1.32
CA LYS A 114 -5.32 1.98 -2.25
C LYS A 114 -6.21 1.13 -3.15
N ILE A 115 -7.19 0.44 -2.58
CA ILE A 115 -8.14 -0.39 -3.34
C ILE A 115 -8.98 0.48 -4.28
N LEU A 116 -9.47 1.62 -3.82
CA LEU A 116 -10.26 2.55 -4.65
C LEU A 116 -9.47 3.02 -5.88
N TYR A 117 -8.20 3.41 -5.71
CA TYR A 117 -7.36 3.83 -6.82
C TYR A 117 -7.01 2.68 -7.77
N LEU A 118 -6.80 1.48 -7.23
CA LEU A 118 -6.53 0.30 -8.04
C LEU A 118 -7.74 -0.05 -8.92
N LEU A 119 -8.93 -0.12 -8.31
CA LEU A 119 -10.19 -0.32 -9.02
C LEU A 119 -10.49 0.80 -10.03
N GLY A 120 -10.26 2.05 -9.64
CA GLY A 120 -10.44 3.20 -10.53
C GLY A 120 -9.51 3.16 -11.73
N THR A 121 -8.24 2.78 -11.53
CA THR A 121 -7.27 2.63 -12.63
C THR A 121 -7.68 1.49 -13.56
N PHE A 122 -8.11 0.34 -13.02
CA PHE A 122 -8.65 -0.76 -13.83
C PHE A 122 -9.88 -0.35 -14.63
N ALA A 123 -10.86 0.31 -14.00
CA ALA A 123 -12.05 0.79 -14.68
C ALA A 123 -11.70 1.78 -15.81
N THR A 124 -10.71 2.64 -15.58
CA THR A 124 -10.21 3.60 -16.58
C THR A 124 -9.55 2.88 -17.76
N ILE A 125 -8.77 1.81 -17.52
CA ILE A 125 -8.20 0.98 -18.59
C ILE A 125 -9.30 0.40 -19.47
N PHE A 126 -10.35 -0.18 -18.87
CA PHE A 126 -11.46 -0.76 -19.62
C PHE A 126 -12.25 0.29 -20.40
N LEU A 127 -12.49 1.47 -19.81
CA LEU A 127 -13.15 2.59 -20.49
C LEU A 127 -12.33 3.09 -21.68
N VAL A 128 -11.05 3.41 -21.47
CA VAL A 128 -10.17 3.92 -22.53
C VAL A 128 -10.03 2.90 -23.65
N TYR A 129 -9.78 1.64 -23.30
CA TYR A 129 -9.62 0.59 -24.30
C TYR A 129 -10.93 0.28 -25.03
N GLY A 130 -12.02 0.07 -24.29
CA GLY A 130 -13.30 -0.35 -24.85
C GLY A 130 -14.07 0.74 -25.60
N VAL A 131 -13.98 2.00 -25.15
CA VAL A 131 -14.76 3.12 -25.72
C VAL A 131 -13.96 3.92 -26.75
N ILE A 132 -12.65 4.05 -26.59
CA ILE A 132 -11.83 4.89 -27.48
C ILE A 132 -11.02 4.01 -28.43
N ILE A 133 -10.18 3.12 -27.91
CA ILE A 133 -9.19 2.43 -28.72
C ILE A 133 -9.82 1.35 -29.60
N ALA A 134 -10.71 0.52 -29.05
CA ALA A 134 -11.35 -0.56 -29.80
C ALA A 134 -12.24 -0.04 -30.95
N PRO A 135 -13.10 0.98 -30.77
CA PRO A 135 -13.90 1.52 -31.87
C PRO A 135 -13.05 2.18 -32.96
N VAL A 136 -12.00 2.94 -32.57
CA VAL A 136 -11.08 3.57 -33.53
C VAL A 136 -10.33 2.53 -34.34
N LEU A 137 -9.78 1.48 -33.72
CA LEU A 137 -9.12 0.37 -34.43
C LEU A 137 -10.09 -0.35 -35.36
N THR A 138 -11.33 -0.56 -34.92
CA THR A 138 -12.37 -1.20 -35.74
C THR A 138 -12.68 -0.33 -36.97
N PHE A 139 -12.82 0.98 -36.80
CA PHE A 139 -13.05 1.93 -37.88
C PHE A 139 -11.89 1.99 -38.88
N VAL A 140 -10.66 2.20 -38.40
CA VAL A 140 -9.45 2.21 -39.23
C VAL A 140 -9.33 0.92 -40.04
N SER A 141 -9.55 -0.22 -39.39
CA SER A 141 -9.45 -1.49 -40.08
C SER A 141 -10.53 -1.74 -41.14
N LYS A 142 -11.71 -1.11 -41.01
CA LYS A 142 -12.74 -1.13 -42.06
C LYS A 142 -12.34 -0.22 -43.23
N LEU A 143 -11.74 0.93 -42.95
CA LEU A 143 -11.29 1.89 -43.96
C LEU A 143 -10.16 1.35 -44.84
N PHE A 144 -9.25 0.57 -44.27
CA PHE A 144 -8.06 0.08 -44.98
C PHE A 144 -8.15 -1.39 -45.46
N ASN A 145 -9.32 -2.05 -45.34
CA ASN A 145 -9.50 -3.47 -45.72
C ASN A 145 -8.42 -4.43 -45.13
N LEU A 146 -7.95 -4.16 -43.90
CA LEU A 146 -6.87 -4.88 -43.20
C LEU A 146 -7.35 -6.06 -42.32
#